data_AF-L9LQS8-F1
#
_entry.id   AF-L9LQS8-F1
#
_cell.length_a   1.000
_cell.length_b   1.000
_cell.length_c   1.000
_cell.angle_alpha   90.00
_cell.angle_beta   90.00
_cell.angle_gamma   90.00
#
_symmetry.space_group_name_H-M   'P 1'
#
loop_
_entity.id
_entity.type
_entity.pdbx_description
1 polymer ?
#
loop_
_entity_poly.entity_id
_entity_poly.type
_entity_poly.pdbx_seq_one_letter_code
_entity_poly.pdbx_strand_id
1 'polypeptide(L)'
;MKEQCKKAVEDVLGRKLSQKEAEMLEHEFKKASRELPAEDIKKWKSMSDEERAEAIADRAIENYTNQHLKDVSNLINDLEIREQLTKELLSHPTLNPLESLNRKLVMHTDQSGISTVEHHIQNIENRYMGSLADVFGKTQKNMGFLLDADKVVVLVKEIFGKKSGDAEIEALAKSVTDTLENLRLHFNRYGGDIKKLANYGLPQSHSFYKVIKNGKESWVNEVFPMTDRGRYRHEDGKLMNDEEVKNVLRAVYSTISSEGHNKDALKYHNVQSEAELPVGLNMQNMHQHTREIHFKDADAWVEYQQKYGDVNFHDLLSNHIRRMSTEIALMQNFGSNPEKMVKQMGYDLLNKMMQDPKYVNEHRKIQKQAKLIERHYDELAGQALPIDSELAQVGGILRSWTVATKMRKRIYYSIFRSGNHETCFRNEWNCV
;
A
#
# COMPACT_ATOMS: atom_id res chain seq x y z
N MET A 1 12.13 -29.28 -3.14
CA MET A 1 11.34 -30.31 -3.84
C MET A 1 11.94 -31.66 -3.46
N LYS A 2 11.15 -32.72 -3.25
CA LYS A 2 11.75 -34.05 -2.98
C LYS A 2 12.54 -34.52 -4.21
N GLU A 3 13.71 -35.11 -4.02
CA GLU A 3 14.59 -35.56 -5.11
C GLU A 3 13.89 -36.52 -6.09
N GLN A 4 13.01 -37.38 -5.59
CA GLN A 4 12.20 -38.28 -6.42
C GLN A 4 11.27 -37.52 -7.40
N CYS A 5 10.68 -36.41 -6.97
CA CYS A 5 9.82 -35.58 -7.83
C CYS A 5 10.67 -34.81 -8.84
N LYS A 6 11.83 -34.29 -8.41
CA LYS A 6 12.78 -33.62 -9.30
C LYS A 6 13.20 -34.55 -10.44
N LYS A 7 13.62 -35.77 -10.10
CA LYS A 7 14.07 -36.77 -11.07
C LYS A 7 12.96 -37.15 -12.05
N ALA A 8 11.73 -37.37 -11.57
CA ALA A 8 10.60 -37.67 -12.44
C ALA A 8 10.33 -36.56 -13.47
N VAL A 9 10.45 -35.28 -13.06
CA VAL A 9 10.29 -34.15 -13.98
C VAL A 9 11.47 -34.05 -14.96
N GLU A 10 12.70 -34.26 -14.49
CA GLU A 10 13.90 -34.27 -15.36
C GLU A 10 13.85 -35.37 -16.42
N ASP A 11 13.34 -36.56 -16.05
CA ASP A 11 13.18 -37.69 -16.97
C ASP A 11 12.18 -37.36 -18.10
N VAL A 12 11.10 -36.62 -17.79
CA VAL A 12 10.11 -36.16 -18.79
C VAL A 12 10.66 -35.01 -19.64
N LEU A 13 11.37 -34.06 -19.03
CA LEU A 13 11.95 -32.91 -19.74
C LEU A 13 13.15 -33.27 -20.62
N GLY A 14 13.77 -34.45 -20.40
CA GLY A 14 14.99 -34.85 -21.10
C GLY A 14 16.21 -33.98 -20.76
N ARG A 15 16.12 -33.16 -19.71
CA ARG A 15 17.21 -32.30 -19.22
C ARG A 15 17.13 -32.12 -17.71
N LYS A 16 18.27 -31.78 -17.12
CA LYS A 16 18.32 -31.40 -15.70
C LYS A 16 17.62 -30.07 -15.46
N LEU A 17 16.94 -29.98 -14.32
CA LEU A 17 16.39 -28.74 -13.80
C LEU A 17 17.50 -27.96 -13.10
N SER A 18 17.59 -26.67 -13.41
CA SER A 18 18.37 -25.76 -12.58
C SER A 18 17.74 -25.67 -11.18
N GLN A 19 18.54 -25.26 -10.20
CA GLN A 19 18.06 -25.08 -8.83
C GLN A 19 16.88 -24.10 -8.76
N LYS A 20 16.96 -23.00 -9.51
CA LYS A 20 15.92 -21.98 -9.57
C LYS A 20 14.61 -22.50 -10.18
N GLU A 21 14.69 -23.32 -11.23
CA GLU A 21 13.49 -23.94 -11.83
C GLU A 21 12.83 -24.94 -10.87
N ALA A 22 13.64 -25.72 -10.15
CA ALA A 22 13.14 -26.66 -9.15
C ALA A 22 12.42 -25.96 -7.98
N GLU A 23 12.97 -24.83 -7.51
CA GLU A 23 12.37 -24.01 -6.45
C GLU A 23 11.07 -23.33 -6.91
N MET A 24 11.06 -22.79 -8.13
CA MET A 24 9.88 -22.17 -8.74
C MET A 24 8.74 -23.17 -8.92
N LEU A 25 9.04 -24.36 -9.45
CA LEU A 25 8.05 -25.42 -9.62
C LEU A 25 7.43 -25.80 -8.26
N GLU A 26 8.27 -26.04 -7.25
CA GLU A 26 7.78 -26.36 -5.90
C GLU A 26 6.94 -25.23 -5.31
N HIS A 27 7.32 -23.97 -5.52
CA HIS A 27 6.56 -22.82 -5.07
C HIS A 27 5.15 -22.79 -5.68
N GLU A 28 5.03 -22.94 -7.00
CA GLU A 28 3.72 -22.91 -7.67
C GLU A 28 2.85 -24.12 -7.31
N PHE A 29 3.44 -25.30 -7.16
CA PHE A 29 2.72 -26.48 -6.67
C PHE A 29 2.17 -26.27 -5.26
N LYS A 30 3.00 -25.76 -4.33
CA LYS A 30 2.56 -25.44 -2.96
C LYS A 30 1.51 -24.33 -2.95
N LYS A 31 1.59 -23.36 -3.86
CA LYS A 31 0.59 -22.31 -4.01
C LYS A 31 -0.75 -22.88 -4.50
N ALA A 32 -0.75 -23.64 -5.58
CA ALA A 32 -1.94 -24.28 -6.13
C ALA A 32 -2.61 -25.23 -5.12
N SER A 33 -1.83 -26.00 -4.35
CA SER A 33 -2.36 -26.88 -3.30
C SER A 33 -3.06 -26.13 -2.16
N ARG A 34 -2.79 -24.83 -1.98
CA ARG A 34 -3.49 -23.97 -1.00
C ARG A 34 -4.75 -23.35 -1.57
N GLU A 35 -4.67 -22.86 -2.80
CA GLU A 35 -5.74 -22.09 -3.44
C GLU A 35 -6.98 -22.96 -3.68
N LEU A 36 -6.79 -24.16 -4.23
CA LEU A 36 -7.90 -25.07 -4.58
C LEU A 36 -8.81 -25.43 -3.38
N PRO A 37 -8.30 -25.90 -2.23
CA PRO A 37 -9.15 -26.17 -1.06
C PRO A 37 -9.70 -24.91 -0.40
N ALA A 38 -9.05 -23.75 -0.57
CA ALA A 38 -9.54 -22.48 -0.04
C ALA A 38 -10.70 -21.92 -0.87
N GLU A 39 -10.71 -22.17 -2.18
CA GLU A 39 -11.78 -21.79 -3.10
C GLU A 39 -13.04 -22.64 -2.91
N ASP A 40 -12.90 -23.97 -2.90
CA ASP A 40 -14.03 -24.88 -2.71
C ASP A 40 -13.61 -26.16 -1.96
N ILE A 41 -13.69 -26.09 -0.64
CA ILE A 41 -13.36 -27.23 0.23
C ILE A 41 -14.29 -28.43 0.02
N LYS A 42 -15.53 -28.22 -0.46
CA LYS A 42 -16.48 -29.31 -0.67
C LYS A 42 -16.08 -30.11 -1.90
N LYS A 43 -15.82 -29.42 -3.01
CA LYS A 43 -15.28 -30.02 -4.25
C LYS A 43 -13.94 -30.69 -4.01
N TRP A 44 -13.05 -30.03 -3.26
CA TRP A 44 -11.75 -30.61 -2.90
C TRP A 44 -11.86 -31.93 -2.13
N LYS A 45 -12.81 -32.00 -1.18
CA LYS A 45 -13.06 -33.22 -0.39
C LYS A 45 -13.69 -34.35 -1.19
N SER A 46 -14.43 -34.04 -2.26
CA SER A 46 -15.02 -35.06 -3.14
C SER A 46 -14.05 -35.67 -4.17
N MET A 47 -12.89 -35.04 -4.40
CA MET A 47 -11.88 -35.53 -5.35
C MET A 47 -11.05 -36.69 -4.79
N SER A 48 -10.64 -37.62 -5.66
CA SER A 48 -9.60 -38.63 -5.38
C SER A 48 -8.23 -37.98 -5.21
N ASP A 49 -7.24 -38.74 -4.72
CA ASP A 49 -5.88 -38.22 -4.57
C ASP A 49 -5.21 -37.95 -5.93
N GLU A 50 -5.53 -38.74 -6.95
CA GLU A 50 -5.10 -38.51 -8.34
C GLU A 50 -5.73 -37.25 -8.93
N GLU A 51 -7.05 -37.08 -8.78
CA GLU A 51 -7.77 -35.88 -9.25
C GLU A 51 -7.25 -34.61 -8.58
N ARG A 52 -6.90 -34.68 -7.28
CA ARG A 52 -6.25 -33.57 -6.57
C ARG A 52 -4.87 -33.26 -7.14
N ALA A 53 -4.07 -34.27 -7.43
CA ALA A 53 -2.73 -34.09 -7.97
C ALA A 53 -2.77 -33.43 -9.36
N GLU A 54 -3.68 -33.87 -10.24
CA GLU A 54 -3.92 -33.28 -11.55
C GLU A 54 -4.40 -31.83 -11.42
N ALA A 55 -5.42 -31.57 -10.59
CA ALA A 55 -5.93 -30.22 -10.37
C ALA A 55 -4.85 -29.25 -9.82
N ILE A 56 -3.98 -29.71 -8.91
CA ILE A 56 -2.84 -28.93 -8.42
C ILE A 56 -1.88 -28.61 -9.58
N ALA A 57 -1.54 -29.60 -10.39
CA ALA A 57 -0.60 -29.43 -11.51
C ALA A 57 -1.15 -28.42 -12.53
N ASP A 58 -2.41 -28.57 -12.92
CA ASP A 58 -3.10 -27.66 -13.83
C ASP A 58 -3.12 -26.23 -13.28
N ARG A 59 -3.49 -26.06 -12.01
CA ARG A 59 -3.50 -24.74 -11.37
C ARG A 59 -2.10 -24.15 -11.23
N ALA A 60 -1.08 -24.97 -10.96
CA ALA A 60 0.30 -24.50 -10.88
C ALA A 60 0.80 -23.99 -12.26
N ILE A 61 0.47 -24.71 -13.34
CA ILE A 61 0.77 -24.29 -14.72
C ILE A 61 0.01 -23.01 -15.06
N GLU A 62 -1.28 -22.94 -14.74
CA GLU A 62 -2.11 -21.75 -14.96
C GLU A 62 -1.53 -20.53 -14.23
N ASN A 63 -1.24 -20.68 -12.93
CA ASN A 63 -0.66 -19.62 -12.11
C ASN A 63 0.67 -19.13 -12.66
N TYR A 64 1.57 -20.06 -13.00
CA TYR A 64 2.86 -19.73 -13.58
C TYR A 64 2.71 -18.98 -14.91
N THR A 65 1.89 -19.52 -15.81
CA THR A 65 1.68 -18.94 -17.14
C THR A 65 1.08 -17.55 -17.04
N ASN A 66 0.04 -17.38 -16.22
CA ASN A 66 -0.61 -16.08 -16.02
C ASN A 66 0.35 -15.05 -15.39
N GLN A 67 1.15 -15.46 -14.42
CA GLN A 67 2.16 -14.59 -13.81
C GLN A 67 3.25 -14.22 -14.83
N HIS A 68 3.74 -15.18 -15.60
CA HIS A 68 4.77 -14.94 -16.59
C HIS A 68 4.29 -14.01 -17.72
N LEU A 69 3.08 -14.23 -18.24
CA LEU A 69 2.47 -13.35 -19.23
C LEU A 69 2.33 -11.92 -18.70
N LYS A 70 1.96 -11.77 -17.42
CA LYS A 70 1.88 -10.48 -16.76
C LYS A 70 3.25 -9.82 -16.63
N ASP A 71 4.26 -10.55 -16.19
CA ASP A 71 5.63 -10.03 -16.04
C ASP A 71 6.22 -9.61 -17.39
N VAL A 72 5.96 -10.36 -18.46
CA VAL A 72 6.35 -9.99 -19.84
C VAL A 72 5.60 -8.74 -20.30
N SER A 73 4.29 -8.66 -20.07
CA SER A 73 3.50 -7.46 -20.41
C SER A 73 3.99 -6.23 -19.64
N ASN A 74 4.31 -6.38 -18.36
CA ASN A 74 4.87 -5.31 -17.54
C ASN A 74 6.22 -4.85 -18.08
N LEU A 75 7.11 -5.79 -18.42
CA LEU A 75 8.41 -5.47 -19.00
C LEU A 75 8.27 -4.67 -20.31
N ILE A 76 7.36 -5.07 -21.20
CA ILE A 76 7.12 -4.36 -22.47
C ILE A 76 6.65 -2.94 -22.18
N ASN A 77 5.63 -2.77 -21.33
CA ASN A 77 5.11 -1.45 -20.94
C ASN A 77 6.22 -0.58 -20.29
N ASP A 78 7.04 -1.16 -19.44
CA ASP A 78 8.13 -0.45 -18.75
C ASP A 78 9.20 0.03 -19.72
N LEU A 79 9.51 -0.75 -20.77
CA LEU A 79 10.43 -0.34 -21.83
C LEU A 79 9.85 0.82 -22.66
N GLU A 80 8.57 0.76 -23.02
CA GLU A 80 7.88 1.83 -23.75
C GLU A 80 7.85 3.13 -22.93
N ILE A 81 7.50 3.04 -21.65
CA ILE A 81 7.51 4.17 -20.71
C ILE A 81 8.92 4.75 -20.61
N ARG A 82 9.95 3.89 -20.46
CA ARG A 82 11.34 4.34 -20.36
C ARG A 82 11.80 5.06 -21.62
N GLU A 83 11.45 4.56 -22.80
CA GLU A 83 11.76 5.21 -24.08
C GLU A 83 11.10 6.59 -24.16
N GLN A 84 9.79 6.66 -23.87
CA GLN A 84 9.04 7.92 -23.88
C GLN A 84 9.60 8.94 -22.89
N LEU A 85 9.86 8.52 -21.64
CA LEU A 85 10.46 9.37 -20.62
C LEU A 85 11.85 9.84 -21.06
N THR A 86 12.69 8.95 -21.60
CA THR A 86 14.03 9.34 -22.05
C THR A 86 13.95 10.43 -23.12
N LYS A 87 13.01 10.30 -24.06
CA LYS A 87 12.77 11.32 -25.09
C LYS A 87 12.28 12.63 -24.46
N GLU A 88 11.29 12.58 -23.58
CA GLU A 88 10.75 13.76 -22.87
C GLU A 88 11.84 14.51 -22.11
N LEU A 89 12.66 13.79 -21.34
CA LEU A 89 13.67 14.37 -20.45
C LEU A 89 14.88 14.96 -21.19
N LEU A 90 15.28 14.35 -22.31
CA LEU A 90 16.45 14.81 -23.09
C LEU A 90 16.11 15.90 -24.11
N SER A 91 14.84 16.04 -24.52
CA SER A 91 14.42 16.97 -25.57
C SER A 91 13.86 18.31 -25.05
N HIS A 92 13.81 18.50 -23.73
CA HIS A 92 13.26 19.72 -23.16
C HIS A 92 14.10 20.96 -23.57
N PRO A 93 13.48 22.05 -24.07
CA PRO A 93 14.22 23.16 -24.70
C PRO A 93 15.08 23.98 -23.73
N THR A 94 14.68 24.10 -22.46
CA THR A 94 15.34 25.00 -21.49
C THR A 94 15.93 24.28 -20.27
N LEU A 95 15.25 23.26 -19.77
CA LEU A 95 15.66 22.47 -18.61
C LEU A 95 16.70 21.43 -18.96
N ASN A 96 17.61 21.16 -18.02
CA ASN A 96 18.47 19.99 -18.13
C ASN A 96 17.67 18.69 -17.83
N PRO A 97 18.21 17.51 -18.17
CA PRO A 97 17.48 16.25 -17.97
C PRO A 97 17.08 15.94 -16.52
N LEU A 98 17.96 16.23 -15.55
CA LEU A 98 17.65 16.03 -14.12
C LEU A 98 16.58 17.02 -13.64
N GLU A 99 16.62 18.27 -14.12
CA GLU A 99 15.58 19.27 -13.85
C GLU A 99 14.22 18.87 -14.41
N SER A 100 14.20 18.26 -15.60
CA SER A 100 13.00 17.74 -16.24
C SER A 100 12.42 16.56 -15.45
N LEU A 101 13.29 15.63 -14.99
CA LEU A 101 12.87 14.48 -14.19
C LEU A 101 12.31 14.92 -12.83
N ASN A 102 12.92 15.93 -12.23
CA ASN A 102 12.42 16.52 -11.00
C ASN A 102 11.02 17.15 -11.16
N ARG A 103 10.74 17.80 -12.29
CA ARG A 103 9.40 18.36 -12.60
C ARG A 103 8.39 17.28 -12.96
N LYS A 104 8.83 16.14 -13.50
CA LYS A 104 7.95 14.99 -13.68
C LYS A 104 7.42 14.50 -12.34
N LEU A 105 8.25 14.51 -11.29
CA LEU A 105 7.86 14.10 -9.94
C LEU A 105 7.02 15.16 -9.21
N VAL A 106 7.49 16.40 -9.13
CA VAL A 106 6.93 17.44 -8.26
C VAL A 106 6.38 18.62 -9.08
N MET A 107 5.23 19.17 -8.67
CA MET A 107 4.65 20.37 -9.29
C MET A 107 5.59 21.57 -9.17
N HIS A 108 5.81 22.22 -10.31
CA HIS A 108 6.46 23.51 -10.40
C HIS A 108 5.51 24.48 -11.11
N THR A 109 5.40 25.72 -10.61
CA THR A 109 4.57 26.77 -11.20
C THR A 109 5.30 27.54 -12.31
N ASP A 110 6.32 26.93 -12.91
CA ASP A 110 7.26 27.56 -13.85
C ASP A 110 6.88 27.41 -15.32
N GLN A 111 5.66 26.95 -15.61
CA GLN A 111 5.14 26.72 -16.96
C GLN A 111 6.06 25.86 -17.85
N SER A 112 6.81 24.94 -17.25
CA SER A 112 7.71 24.01 -17.96
C SER A 112 7.00 23.12 -18.98
N GLY A 113 5.67 23.02 -18.97
CA GLY A 113 4.91 22.18 -19.91
C GLY A 113 5.05 20.67 -19.65
N ILE A 114 5.74 20.28 -18.57
CA ILE A 114 5.88 18.89 -18.14
C ILE A 114 4.62 18.50 -17.36
N SER A 115 3.96 17.41 -17.78
CA SER A 115 2.84 16.83 -17.02
C SER A 115 3.39 16.09 -15.80
N THR A 116 3.09 16.59 -14.60
CA THR A 116 3.64 16.06 -13.36
C THR A 116 2.81 14.90 -12.80
N VAL A 117 3.48 13.99 -12.09
CA VAL A 117 2.84 12.86 -11.42
C VAL A 117 1.80 13.33 -10.40
N GLU A 118 2.09 14.40 -9.65
CA GLU A 118 1.13 14.98 -8.70
C GLU A 118 -0.21 15.38 -9.33
N HIS A 119 -0.24 15.89 -10.57
CA HIS A 119 -1.51 16.15 -11.28
C HIS A 119 -2.25 14.85 -11.59
N HIS A 120 -1.51 13.80 -11.98
CA HIS A 120 -2.11 12.49 -12.22
C HIS A 120 -2.70 11.90 -10.93
N ILE A 121 -2.00 12.06 -9.79
CA ILE A 121 -2.52 11.67 -8.46
C ILE A 121 -3.86 12.36 -8.19
N GLN A 122 -3.92 13.69 -8.35
CA GLN A 122 -5.13 14.47 -8.12
C GLN A 122 -6.28 14.06 -9.03
N ASN A 123 -6.00 13.82 -10.32
CA ASN A 123 -7.02 13.40 -11.27
C ASN A 123 -7.63 12.05 -10.91
N ILE A 124 -6.78 11.11 -10.48
CA ILE A 124 -7.21 9.78 -10.03
C ILE A 124 -7.99 9.90 -8.71
N GLU A 125 -7.47 10.65 -7.73
CA GLU A 125 -8.13 10.89 -6.43
C GLU A 125 -9.52 11.51 -6.65
N ASN A 126 -9.61 12.60 -7.42
CA ASN A 126 -10.88 13.29 -7.70
C ASN A 126 -11.91 12.37 -8.36
N ARG A 127 -11.48 11.51 -9.30
CA ARG A 127 -12.36 10.54 -9.96
C ARG A 127 -12.99 9.57 -8.97
N TYR A 128 -12.19 8.97 -8.09
CA TYR A 128 -12.67 7.96 -7.15
C TYR A 128 -13.38 8.57 -5.94
N MET A 129 -12.94 9.72 -5.46
CA MET A 129 -13.67 10.49 -4.45
C MET A 129 -15.04 10.93 -4.97
N GLY A 130 -15.13 11.37 -6.22
CA GLY A 130 -16.40 11.72 -6.87
C GLY A 130 -17.36 10.53 -6.95
N SER A 131 -16.84 9.31 -7.11
CA SER A 131 -17.65 8.07 -7.10
C SER A 131 -18.25 7.76 -5.72
N LEU A 132 -17.73 8.37 -4.65
CA LEU A 132 -18.20 8.27 -3.28
C LEU A 132 -18.91 9.53 -2.77
N ALA A 133 -19.20 10.51 -3.64
CA ALA A 133 -19.82 11.77 -3.22
C ALA A 133 -21.12 11.55 -2.43
N ASP A 134 -21.96 10.62 -2.88
CA ASP A 134 -23.20 10.24 -2.20
C ASP A 134 -22.94 9.55 -0.85
N VAL A 135 -21.91 8.71 -0.76
CA VAL A 135 -21.51 8.08 0.51
C VAL A 135 -21.12 9.17 1.51
N PHE A 136 -20.29 10.13 1.10
CA PHE A 136 -19.87 11.21 1.98
C PHE A 136 -21.04 12.13 2.35
N GLY A 137 -21.86 12.56 1.38
CA GLY A 137 -22.98 13.45 1.63
C GLY A 137 -24.09 12.83 2.49
N LYS A 138 -24.47 11.57 2.24
CA LYS A 138 -25.61 10.92 2.89
C LYS A 138 -25.29 10.28 4.24
N THR A 139 -24.01 10.12 4.58
CA THR A 139 -23.58 9.63 5.91
C THR A 139 -23.07 10.75 6.82
N GLN A 140 -23.36 12.00 6.47
CA GLN A 140 -23.13 13.17 7.30
C GLN A 140 -24.42 13.65 7.99
N LYS A 141 -24.25 14.31 9.14
CA LYS A 141 -25.26 15.03 9.91
C LYS A 141 -24.82 16.49 10.08
N ASN A 142 -25.75 17.34 10.53
CA ASN A 142 -25.52 18.75 10.85
C ASN A 142 -24.78 19.49 9.72
N MET A 143 -25.34 19.49 8.50
CA MET A 143 -24.76 20.18 7.33
C MET A 143 -23.31 19.77 6.99
N GLY A 144 -22.91 18.53 7.30
CA GLY A 144 -21.56 18.03 6.97
C GLY A 144 -20.54 18.13 8.11
N PHE A 145 -20.90 18.72 9.25
CA PHE A 145 -19.96 18.88 10.36
C PHE A 145 -19.69 17.60 11.15
N LEU A 146 -20.63 16.65 11.16
CA LEU A 146 -20.50 15.39 11.90
C LEU A 146 -20.85 14.21 11.00
N LEU A 147 -20.29 13.05 11.34
CA LEU A 147 -20.71 11.79 10.73
C LEU A 147 -21.91 11.22 11.45
N ASP A 148 -22.79 10.59 10.67
CA ASP A 148 -23.83 9.72 11.19
C ASP A 148 -23.24 8.35 11.56
N ALA A 149 -22.76 8.22 12.80
CA ALA A 149 -22.11 7.00 13.27
C ALA A 149 -23.00 5.77 13.13
N ASP A 150 -24.29 5.88 13.45
CA ASP A 150 -25.24 4.76 13.37
C ASP A 150 -25.42 4.32 11.92
N LYS A 151 -25.59 5.28 11.01
CA LYS A 151 -25.72 5.00 9.57
C LYS A 151 -24.46 4.40 8.98
N VAL A 152 -23.28 4.86 9.40
CA VAL A 152 -21.99 4.26 9.01
C VAL A 152 -21.88 2.82 9.48
N VAL A 153 -22.32 2.50 10.69
CA VAL A 153 -22.33 1.11 11.19
C VAL A 153 -23.25 0.22 10.34
N VAL A 154 -24.45 0.69 10.00
CA VAL A 154 -25.37 -0.07 9.13
C VAL A 154 -24.80 -0.22 7.72
N LEU A 155 -24.17 0.83 7.17
CA LEU A 155 -23.47 0.78 5.89
C LEU A 155 -22.34 -0.25 5.88
N VAL A 156 -21.49 -0.28 6.91
CA VAL A 156 -20.41 -1.27 7.03
C VAL A 156 -21.00 -2.69 7.10
N LYS A 157 -22.10 -2.89 7.84
CA LYS A 157 -22.80 -4.18 7.90
C LYS A 157 -23.29 -4.63 6.52
N GLU A 158 -23.87 -3.74 5.74
CA GLU A 158 -24.31 -4.01 4.37
C GLU A 158 -23.13 -4.42 3.47
N ILE A 159 -21.99 -3.72 3.55
CA ILE A 159 -20.78 -4.04 2.78
C ILE A 159 -20.26 -5.45 3.11
N PHE A 160 -20.39 -5.87 4.37
CA PHE A 160 -20.08 -7.22 4.84
C PHE A 160 -21.18 -8.26 4.53
N GLY A 161 -22.20 -7.90 3.76
CA GLY A 161 -23.27 -8.80 3.32
C GLY A 161 -24.44 -8.96 4.28
N LYS A 162 -24.47 -8.23 5.40
CA LYS A 162 -25.65 -8.20 6.29
C LYS A 162 -26.66 -7.19 5.74
N LYS A 163 -27.67 -7.69 5.03
CA LYS A 163 -28.74 -6.86 4.45
C LYS A 163 -29.43 -5.99 5.51
N SER A 164 -29.42 -4.69 5.30
CA SER A 164 -30.07 -3.65 6.10
C SER A 164 -31.56 -3.55 5.83
N GLY A 165 -32.00 -3.93 4.63
CA GLY A 165 -33.38 -3.72 4.17
C GLY A 165 -33.67 -2.28 3.74
N ASP A 166 -32.66 -1.40 3.70
CA ASP A 166 -32.76 -0.01 3.26
C ASP A 166 -32.10 0.13 1.89
N ALA A 167 -32.90 0.50 0.88
CA ALA A 167 -32.44 0.67 -0.49
C ALA A 167 -31.37 1.77 -0.63
N GLU A 168 -31.39 2.81 0.22
CA GLU A 168 -30.35 3.82 0.22
C GLU A 168 -29.03 3.24 0.72
N ILE A 169 -29.05 2.48 1.82
CA ILE A 169 -27.86 1.84 2.37
C ILE A 169 -27.28 0.81 1.40
N GLU A 170 -28.12 0.01 0.75
CA GLU A 170 -27.71 -0.94 -0.29
C GLU A 170 -26.97 -0.22 -1.43
N ALA A 171 -27.51 0.91 -1.92
CA ALA A 171 -26.89 1.70 -2.97
C ALA A 171 -25.54 2.30 -2.53
N LEU A 172 -25.46 2.80 -1.29
CA LEU A 172 -24.22 3.33 -0.72
C LEU A 172 -23.15 2.23 -0.56
N ALA A 173 -23.53 1.05 -0.06
CA ALA A 173 -22.63 -0.09 0.08
C ALA A 173 -22.09 -0.55 -1.28
N LYS A 174 -22.97 -0.59 -2.30
CA LYS A 174 -22.57 -0.88 -3.67
C LYS A 174 -21.57 0.15 -4.21
N SER A 175 -21.83 1.44 -4.01
CA SER A 175 -20.91 2.52 -4.41
C SER A 175 -19.51 2.35 -3.79
N VAL A 176 -19.43 2.03 -2.50
CA VAL A 176 -18.13 1.78 -1.83
C VAL A 176 -17.42 0.57 -2.44
N THR A 177 -18.12 -0.57 -2.53
CA THR A 177 -17.54 -1.82 -3.02
C THR A 177 -17.10 -1.75 -4.49
N ASP A 178 -17.92 -1.16 -5.36
CA ASP A 178 -17.56 -0.92 -6.76
C ASP A 178 -16.36 0.02 -6.88
N THR A 179 -16.30 1.09 -6.08
CA THR A 179 -15.20 2.05 -6.12
C THR A 179 -13.87 1.39 -5.73
N LEU A 180 -13.86 0.60 -4.65
CA LEU A 180 -12.67 -0.10 -4.18
C LEU A 180 -12.23 -1.18 -5.17
N GLU A 181 -13.17 -1.90 -5.80
CA GLU A 181 -12.85 -2.87 -6.86
C GLU A 181 -12.29 -2.17 -8.10
N ASN A 182 -12.88 -1.04 -8.51
CA ASN A 182 -12.39 -0.26 -9.65
C ASN A 182 -10.99 0.32 -9.40
N LEU A 183 -10.67 0.70 -8.16
CA LEU A 183 -9.30 1.09 -7.77
C LEU A 183 -8.32 -0.07 -7.87
N ARG A 184 -8.71 -1.24 -7.36
CA ARG A 184 -7.90 -2.47 -7.44
C ARG A 184 -7.60 -2.85 -8.89
N LEU A 185 -8.61 -2.82 -9.75
CA LEU A 185 -8.46 -3.13 -11.17
C LEU A 185 -7.60 -2.10 -11.91
N HIS A 186 -7.69 -0.83 -11.53
CA HIS A 186 -6.87 0.24 -12.11
C HIS A 186 -5.39 0.09 -11.72
N PHE A 187 -5.10 -0.22 -10.45
CA PHE A 187 -3.75 -0.57 -10.00
C PHE A 187 -3.20 -1.78 -10.76
N ASN A 188 -4.01 -2.83 -10.90
CA ASN A 188 -3.57 -4.03 -11.60
C ASN A 188 -3.32 -3.82 -13.10
N ARG A 189 -4.01 -2.85 -13.72
CA ARG A 189 -3.80 -2.50 -15.12
C ARG A 189 -2.41 -1.93 -15.39
N TYR A 190 -1.81 -1.22 -14.44
CA TYR A 190 -0.46 -0.66 -14.57
C TYR A 190 0.63 -1.56 -14.01
N GLY A 191 0.34 -2.86 -13.93
CA GLY A 191 1.30 -3.90 -13.62
C GLY A 191 1.23 -4.44 -12.21
N GLY A 192 0.40 -3.86 -11.34
CA GLY A 192 0.19 -4.33 -9.98
C GLY A 192 -0.54 -5.67 -9.90
N ASP A 193 -0.41 -6.41 -8.79
CA ASP A 193 -1.08 -7.71 -8.62
C ASP A 193 -1.82 -7.87 -7.29
N ILE A 194 -2.78 -6.98 -7.05
CA ILE A 194 -3.71 -7.10 -5.93
C ILE A 194 -4.75 -8.16 -6.28
N LYS A 195 -4.73 -9.28 -5.58
CA LYS A 195 -5.77 -10.30 -5.70
C LYS A 195 -7.08 -9.79 -5.12
N LYS A 196 -8.21 -10.26 -5.68
CA LYS A 196 -9.52 -9.94 -5.10
C LYS A 196 -9.60 -10.62 -3.74
N LEU A 197 -9.55 -9.82 -2.69
CA LEU A 197 -9.70 -10.37 -1.35
C LEU A 197 -11.15 -10.78 -1.15
N ALA A 198 -11.34 -11.89 -0.46
CA ALA A 198 -12.68 -12.36 -0.11
C ALA A 198 -13.21 -11.70 1.18
N ASN A 199 -12.50 -10.71 1.76
CA ASN A 199 -12.87 -9.98 2.98
C ASN A 199 -13.51 -8.60 2.70
N TYR A 200 -14.42 -8.52 1.72
CA TYR A 200 -15.25 -7.34 1.42
C TYR A 200 -14.50 -6.06 1.01
N GLY A 201 -13.16 -6.06 0.99
CA GLY A 201 -12.31 -5.00 0.42
C GLY A 201 -12.20 -3.73 1.25
N LEU A 202 -12.79 -3.67 2.45
CA LEU A 202 -12.75 -2.46 3.28
C LEU A 202 -11.36 -2.22 3.90
N PRO A 203 -10.77 -1.02 3.75
CA PRO A 203 -9.51 -0.68 4.40
C PRO A 203 -9.62 -0.72 5.93
N GLN A 204 -8.49 -0.84 6.61
CA GLN A 204 -8.42 -0.88 8.09
C GLN A 204 -7.53 0.24 8.60
N SER A 205 -7.97 0.93 9.68
CA SER A 205 -7.10 1.83 10.43
C SER A 205 -6.54 1.11 11.67
N HIS A 206 -5.28 1.42 12.00
CA HIS A 206 -4.61 0.93 13.19
C HIS A 206 -3.86 2.09 13.87
N SER A 207 -4.20 2.37 15.12
CA SER A 207 -3.55 3.35 15.97
C SER A 207 -2.40 2.72 16.70
N PHE A 208 -1.16 3.06 16.32
CA PHE A 208 0.01 2.55 17.03
C PHE A 208 -0.04 2.92 18.52
N TYR A 209 -0.52 4.13 18.85
CA TYR A 209 -0.64 4.59 20.24
C TYR A 209 -1.64 3.74 21.04
N LYS A 210 -2.86 3.54 20.53
CA LYS A 210 -3.87 2.75 21.25
C LYS A 210 -3.46 1.28 21.37
N VAL A 211 -2.85 0.73 20.31
CA VAL A 211 -2.35 -0.66 20.29
C VAL A 211 -1.21 -0.85 21.30
N ILE A 212 -0.20 0.04 21.31
CA ILE A 212 0.89 0.00 22.29
C ILE A 212 0.36 0.19 23.70
N LYS A 213 -0.55 1.15 23.91
CA LYS A 213 -1.14 1.42 25.23
C LYS A 213 -1.88 0.21 25.80
N ASN A 214 -2.53 -0.60 24.96
CA ASN A 214 -3.19 -1.81 25.43
C ASN A 214 -2.20 -2.92 25.80
N GLY A 215 -0.99 -2.89 25.21
CA GLY A 215 0.03 -3.91 25.38
C GLY A 215 -0.19 -5.13 24.48
N LYS A 216 0.91 -5.77 24.08
CA LYS A 216 0.93 -6.82 23.05
C LYS A 216 -0.02 -7.98 23.33
N GLU A 217 0.12 -8.66 24.47
CA GLU A 217 -0.68 -9.86 24.75
C GLU A 217 -2.15 -9.51 25.02
N SER A 218 -2.43 -8.37 25.64
CA SER A 218 -3.82 -7.90 25.82
C SER A 218 -4.48 -7.65 24.47
N TRP A 219 -3.81 -6.92 23.57
CA TRP A 219 -4.29 -6.67 22.22
C TRP A 219 -4.51 -7.97 21.44
N VAL A 220 -3.58 -8.92 21.50
CA VAL A 220 -3.74 -10.23 20.82
C VAL A 220 -4.95 -10.98 21.36
N ASN A 221 -5.12 -11.05 22.68
CA ASN A 221 -6.23 -11.79 23.29
C ASN A 221 -7.60 -11.18 22.97
N GLU A 222 -7.69 -9.86 22.83
CA GLU A 222 -8.92 -9.19 22.44
C GLU A 222 -9.24 -9.31 20.94
N VAL A 223 -8.22 -9.23 20.08
CA VAL A 223 -8.42 -9.26 18.62
C VAL A 223 -8.63 -10.69 18.12
N PHE A 224 -8.00 -11.67 18.75
CA PHE A 224 -8.15 -13.07 18.39
C PHE A 224 -9.60 -13.56 18.20
N PRO A 225 -10.55 -13.33 19.12
CA PRO A 225 -11.95 -13.72 18.94
C PRO A 225 -12.70 -12.91 17.86
N MET A 226 -12.13 -11.81 17.36
CA MET A 226 -12.66 -11.00 16.25
C MET A 226 -12.30 -11.58 14.87
N THR A 227 -11.36 -12.53 14.82
CA THR A 227 -10.81 -13.05 13.56
C THR A 227 -11.64 -14.16 12.92
N ASP A 228 -11.65 -14.22 11.58
CA ASP A 228 -12.16 -15.34 10.79
C ASP A 228 -11.12 -16.47 10.78
N ARG A 229 -11.32 -17.47 11.63
CA ARG A 229 -10.40 -18.61 11.75
C ARG A 229 -10.26 -19.43 10.46
N GLY A 230 -11.23 -19.39 9.55
CA GLY A 230 -11.18 -20.09 8.27
C GLY A 230 -10.14 -19.53 7.29
N ARG A 231 -9.63 -18.31 7.56
CA ARG A 231 -8.66 -17.59 6.72
C ARG A 231 -7.21 -17.82 7.10
N TYR A 232 -6.95 -18.26 8.32
CA TYR A 232 -5.59 -18.48 8.79
C TYR A 232 -5.18 -19.92 8.49
N ARG A 233 -4.35 -20.09 7.46
CA ARG A 233 -3.93 -21.39 6.95
C ARG A 233 -2.44 -21.46 6.77
N HIS A 234 -1.89 -22.65 7.02
CA HIS A 234 -0.51 -22.99 6.74
C HIS A 234 -0.21 -23.06 5.25
N GLU A 235 1.08 -23.18 4.94
CA GLU A 235 1.56 -23.40 3.58
C GLU A 235 0.97 -24.66 2.92
N ASP A 236 0.56 -25.67 3.70
CA ASP A 236 -0.07 -26.90 3.22
C ASP A 236 -1.61 -26.83 3.16
N GLY A 237 -2.19 -25.64 3.37
CA GLY A 237 -3.63 -25.39 3.32
C GLY A 237 -4.41 -25.80 4.58
N LYS A 238 -3.76 -26.47 5.55
CA LYS A 238 -4.39 -26.78 6.84
C LYS A 238 -4.67 -25.50 7.63
N LEU A 239 -5.73 -25.52 8.43
CA LEU A 239 -6.04 -24.40 9.33
C LEU A 239 -4.97 -24.29 10.41
N MET A 240 -4.58 -23.04 10.70
CA MET A 240 -3.75 -22.72 11.85
C MET A 240 -4.52 -22.94 13.14
N ASN A 241 -3.85 -23.56 14.11
CA ASN A 241 -4.36 -23.67 15.48
C ASN A 241 -4.38 -22.30 16.18
N ASP A 242 -4.95 -22.27 17.37
CA ASP A 242 -5.16 -21.03 18.14
C ASP A 242 -3.87 -20.27 18.43
N GLU A 243 -2.81 -20.98 18.82
CA GLU A 243 -1.54 -20.35 19.16
C GLU A 243 -0.83 -19.81 17.92
N GLU A 244 -0.96 -20.49 16.79
CA GLU A 244 -0.41 -20.05 15.51
C GLU A 244 -1.10 -18.77 15.02
N VAL A 245 -2.42 -18.67 15.12
CA VAL A 245 -3.15 -17.43 14.79
C VAL A 245 -2.75 -16.30 15.74
N LYS A 246 -2.59 -16.58 17.04
CA LYS A 246 -2.07 -15.59 17.98
C LYS A 246 -0.66 -15.13 17.61
N ASN A 247 0.21 -16.02 17.13
CA ASN A 247 1.54 -15.66 16.63
C ASN A 247 1.49 -14.75 15.40
N VAL A 248 0.57 -15.00 14.46
CA VAL A 248 0.31 -14.08 13.34
C VAL A 248 -0.10 -12.70 13.86
N LEU A 249 -1.03 -12.64 14.81
CA LEU A 249 -1.45 -11.39 15.44
C LEU A 249 -0.29 -10.70 16.17
N ARG A 250 0.59 -11.42 16.86
CA ARG A 250 1.81 -10.86 17.47
C ARG A 250 2.72 -10.20 16.43
N ALA A 251 2.83 -10.78 15.24
CA ALA A 251 3.60 -10.19 14.14
C ALA A 251 2.90 -8.96 13.54
N VAL A 252 1.57 -8.97 13.45
CA VAL A 252 0.76 -7.78 13.09
C VAL A 252 0.98 -6.67 14.11
N TYR A 253 0.88 -6.96 15.42
CA TYR A 253 1.15 -6.01 16.50
C TYR A 253 2.52 -5.35 16.32
N SER A 254 3.59 -6.14 16.14
CA SER A 254 4.94 -5.59 15.98
C SER A 254 5.04 -4.66 14.76
N THR A 255 4.29 -4.95 13.71
CA THR A 255 4.23 -4.12 12.50
C THR A 255 3.51 -2.80 12.77
N ILE A 256 2.36 -2.85 13.44
CA ILE A 256 1.59 -1.65 13.82
C ILE A 256 2.38 -0.79 14.82
N SER A 257 2.95 -1.40 15.87
CA SER A 257 3.62 -0.70 16.97
C SER A 257 4.92 -0.03 16.56
N SER A 258 5.54 -0.49 15.47
CA SER A 258 6.74 0.13 14.90
C SER A 258 6.43 1.08 13.76
N GLU A 259 5.15 1.37 13.47
CA GLU A 259 4.73 2.11 12.28
C GLU A 259 5.34 1.54 10.98
N GLY A 260 5.56 0.22 10.94
CA GLY A 260 6.16 -0.47 9.81
C GLY A 260 7.69 -0.51 9.77
N HIS A 261 8.42 0.21 10.64
CA HIS A 261 9.90 0.28 10.66
C HIS A 261 10.57 -1.08 10.94
N ASN A 262 9.80 -2.07 11.40
CA ASN A 262 10.27 -3.43 11.59
C ASN A 262 10.31 -4.27 10.30
N LYS A 263 9.75 -3.79 9.18
CA LYS A 263 9.80 -4.50 7.89
C LYS A 263 11.20 -4.36 7.29
N ASP A 264 11.83 -5.47 6.93
CA ASP A 264 13.19 -5.48 6.36
C ASP A 264 13.31 -4.64 5.07
N ALA A 265 12.20 -4.37 4.37
CA ALA A 265 12.16 -3.45 3.24
C ALA A 265 12.54 -1.99 3.58
N LEU A 266 12.43 -1.57 4.84
CA LEU A 266 12.89 -0.25 5.32
C LEU A 266 14.33 -0.27 5.85
N LYS A 267 14.98 -1.45 5.93
CA LYS A 267 16.37 -1.59 6.39
C LYS A 267 17.40 -1.50 5.25
N TYR A 268 16.97 -1.38 3.99
CA TYR A 268 17.85 -1.30 2.82
C TYR A 268 18.48 0.09 2.61
N HIS A 269 19.04 0.69 3.67
CA HIS A 269 19.84 1.92 3.58
C HIS A 269 21.35 1.68 3.48
N ASN A 270 21.82 0.42 3.49
CA ASN A 270 23.23 0.09 3.39
C ASN A 270 23.51 -0.75 2.13
N VAL A 271 23.87 -0.11 1.03
CA VAL A 271 24.50 -0.79 -0.13
C VAL A 271 25.91 -0.27 -0.32
N GLN A 272 26.86 -1.21 -0.38
CA GLN A 272 28.29 -0.99 -0.59
C GLN A 272 28.77 -1.29 -2.02
N SER A 273 27.89 -1.53 -3.01
CA SER A 273 28.35 -1.72 -4.40
C SER A 273 27.36 -1.31 -5.50
N GLU A 274 27.91 -0.94 -6.65
CA GLU A 274 27.30 -0.27 -7.81
C GLU A 274 26.39 -1.18 -8.68
N ALA A 275 26.45 -2.50 -8.50
CA ALA A 275 25.64 -3.49 -9.23
C ALA A 275 24.29 -3.83 -8.55
N GLU A 276 24.07 -3.31 -7.34
CA GLU A 276 22.94 -3.65 -6.47
C GLU A 276 22.30 -2.39 -5.88
N LEU A 277 21.93 -1.40 -6.71
CA LEU A 277 21.12 -0.28 -6.21
C LEU A 277 19.94 -0.85 -5.40
N PRO A 278 19.82 -0.52 -4.09
CA PRO A 278 18.77 -1.09 -3.25
C PRO A 278 17.45 -0.54 -3.75
N VAL A 279 16.72 -1.35 -4.52
CA VAL A 279 15.34 -1.07 -4.88
C VAL A 279 14.50 -1.48 -3.67
N GLY A 280 13.95 -0.50 -2.96
CA GLY A 280 12.92 -0.68 -1.94
C GLY A 280 11.63 -1.26 -2.53
N LEU A 281 10.62 -1.48 -1.67
CA LEU A 281 9.36 -2.20 -1.95
C LEU A 281 8.93 -2.21 -3.42
N ASN A 282 9.06 -3.37 -4.08
CA ASN A 282 8.51 -3.56 -5.42
C ASN A 282 7.00 -3.25 -5.39
N MET A 283 6.60 -2.12 -6.00
CA MET A 283 5.23 -1.61 -6.00
C MET A 283 4.26 -2.66 -6.56
N GLN A 284 4.69 -3.44 -7.57
CA GLN A 284 3.95 -4.56 -8.15
C GLN A 284 3.38 -5.52 -7.08
N ASN A 285 4.17 -5.82 -6.05
CA ASN A 285 3.87 -6.82 -5.02
C ASN A 285 3.51 -6.19 -3.66
N MET A 286 3.43 -4.85 -3.58
CA MET A 286 3.29 -4.13 -2.30
C MET A 286 2.08 -4.62 -1.47
N HIS A 287 0.94 -4.85 -2.12
CA HIS A 287 -0.28 -5.30 -1.46
C HIS A 287 -0.36 -6.81 -1.22
N GLN A 288 0.58 -7.59 -1.75
CA GLN A 288 0.66 -9.04 -1.49
C GLN A 288 1.29 -9.35 -0.13
N HIS A 289 2.00 -8.38 0.45
CA HIS A 289 2.74 -8.53 1.70
C HIS A 289 2.08 -7.81 2.90
N THR A 290 0.85 -7.29 2.72
CA THR A 290 0.13 -6.61 3.80
C THR A 290 -0.47 -7.65 4.74
N ARG A 291 0.00 -7.67 5.99
CA ARG A 291 -0.60 -8.49 7.05
C ARG A 291 -1.89 -7.80 7.53
N GLU A 292 -2.98 -8.09 6.85
CA GLU A 292 -4.30 -7.61 7.26
C GLU A 292 -4.92 -8.54 8.31
N ILE A 293 -5.73 -7.97 9.19
CA ILE A 293 -6.54 -8.77 10.12
C ILE A 293 -7.78 -9.24 9.35
N HIS A 294 -7.99 -10.54 9.27
CA HIS A 294 -9.21 -11.08 8.66
C HIS A 294 -10.30 -11.14 9.72
N PHE A 295 -11.21 -10.17 9.72
CA PHE A 295 -12.34 -10.14 10.66
C PHE A 295 -13.42 -11.14 10.27
N LYS A 296 -14.07 -11.75 11.27
CA LYS A 296 -15.15 -12.73 11.08
C LYS A 296 -16.44 -12.11 10.55
N ASP A 297 -16.71 -10.85 10.88
CA ASP A 297 -17.91 -10.13 10.50
C ASP A 297 -17.73 -8.60 10.64
N ALA A 298 -18.79 -7.87 10.26
CA ALA A 298 -18.86 -6.42 10.36
C ALA A 298 -18.76 -5.90 11.80
N ASP A 299 -19.36 -6.61 12.77
CA ASP A 299 -19.39 -6.16 14.16
C ASP A 299 -17.98 -6.19 14.75
N ALA A 300 -17.23 -7.25 14.48
CA ALA A 300 -15.82 -7.39 14.81
C ALA A 300 -14.96 -6.29 14.18
N TRP A 301 -15.19 -5.95 12.91
CA TRP A 301 -14.47 -4.86 12.24
C TRP A 301 -14.80 -3.51 12.89
N VAL A 302 -16.08 -3.21 13.15
CA VAL A 302 -16.53 -1.95 13.75
C VAL A 302 -15.96 -1.80 15.16
N GLU A 303 -16.06 -2.83 15.98
CA GLU A 303 -15.52 -2.84 17.34
C GLU A 303 -14.01 -2.59 17.33
N TYR A 304 -13.29 -3.26 16.41
CA TYR A 304 -11.86 -3.04 16.25
C TYR A 304 -11.55 -1.59 15.85
N GLN A 305 -12.25 -1.02 14.87
CA GLN A 305 -12.01 0.36 14.43
C GLN A 305 -12.35 1.38 15.52
N GLN A 306 -13.38 1.14 16.33
CA GLN A 306 -13.71 2.01 17.46
C GLN A 306 -12.59 2.00 18.53
N LYS A 307 -12.08 0.81 18.87
CA LYS A 307 -11.07 0.64 19.92
C LYS A 307 -9.65 0.99 19.46
N TYR A 308 -9.30 0.62 18.23
CA TYR A 308 -7.94 0.64 17.71
C TYR A 308 -7.76 1.44 16.43
N GLY A 309 -8.81 1.99 15.81
CA GLY A 309 -8.68 2.90 14.67
C GLY A 309 -8.25 4.31 15.11
N ASP A 310 -7.61 5.05 14.20
CA ASP A 310 -7.18 6.44 14.42
C ASP A 310 -7.98 7.47 13.62
N VAL A 311 -8.80 7.00 12.66
CA VAL A 311 -9.55 7.86 11.75
C VAL A 311 -11.00 7.39 11.63
N ASN A 312 -11.89 8.30 11.26
CA ASN A 312 -13.27 7.95 10.99
C ASN A 312 -13.42 7.28 9.60
N PHE A 313 -14.61 6.77 9.28
CA PHE A 313 -14.88 6.04 8.04
C PHE A 313 -14.59 6.85 6.77
N HIS A 314 -14.90 8.15 6.76
CA HIS A 314 -14.65 9.00 5.59
C HIS A 314 -13.16 9.20 5.36
N ASP A 315 -12.44 9.52 6.43
CA ASP A 315 -10.98 9.68 6.40
C ASP A 315 -10.30 8.36 6.02
N LEU A 316 -10.81 7.22 6.49
CA LEU A 316 -10.31 5.90 6.17
C LEU A 316 -10.41 5.60 4.66
N LEU A 317 -11.58 5.80 4.06
CA LEU A 317 -11.77 5.65 2.62
C LEU A 317 -10.92 6.65 1.84
N SER A 318 -10.93 7.91 2.27
CA SER A 318 -10.20 8.99 1.61
C SER A 318 -8.70 8.74 1.57
N ASN A 319 -8.11 8.31 2.71
CA ASN A 319 -6.70 7.99 2.81
C ASN A 319 -6.33 6.76 1.96
N HIS A 320 -7.20 5.74 1.92
CA HIS A 320 -6.98 4.57 1.07
C HIS A 320 -7.00 4.95 -0.42
N ILE A 321 -7.99 5.74 -0.85
CA ILE A 321 -8.10 6.23 -2.23
C ILE A 321 -6.87 7.04 -2.60
N ARG A 322 -6.44 7.97 -1.74
CA ARG A 322 -5.25 8.78 -1.98
C ARG A 322 -4.00 7.93 -2.12
N ARG A 323 -3.78 6.98 -1.21
CA ARG A 323 -2.63 6.06 -1.29
C ARG A 323 -2.63 5.29 -2.60
N MET A 324 -3.75 4.64 -2.94
CA MET A 324 -3.90 3.92 -4.20
C MET A 324 -3.72 4.83 -5.42
N SER A 325 -4.21 6.07 -5.36
CA SER A 325 -4.07 7.06 -6.44
C SER A 325 -2.60 7.45 -6.66
N THR A 326 -1.84 7.63 -5.57
CA THR A 326 -0.38 7.83 -5.63
C THR A 326 0.33 6.66 -6.29
N GLU A 327 0.05 5.44 -5.83
CA GLU A 327 0.70 4.25 -6.38
C GLU A 327 0.34 4.05 -7.86
N ILE A 328 -0.94 4.22 -8.24
CA ILE A 328 -1.40 4.14 -9.64
C ILE A 328 -0.70 5.22 -10.48
N ALA A 329 -0.65 6.47 -10.01
CA ALA A 329 -0.02 7.56 -10.77
C ALA A 329 1.48 7.32 -10.97
N LEU A 330 2.17 6.81 -9.95
CA LEU A 330 3.59 6.44 -10.05
C LEU A 330 3.77 5.32 -11.07
N MET A 331 2.95 4.26 -11.01
CA MET A 331 3.03 3.15 -11.96
C MET A 331 2.68 3.55 -13.39
N GLN A 332 1.69 4.42 -13.55
CA GLN A 332 1.30 4.97 -14.85
C GLN A 332 2.41 5.80 -15.50
N ASN A 333 3.23 6.50 -14.70
CA ASN A 333 4.28 7.38 -15.23
C ASN A 333 5.66 6.71 -15.32
N PHE A 334 5.94 5.71 -14.49
CA PHE A 334 7.29 5.15 -14.34
C PHE A 334 7.34 3.62 -14.46
N GLY A 335 6.22 2.98 -14.81
CA GLY A 335 6.15 1.54 -15.02
C GLY A 335 5.88 0.75 -13.74
N SER A 336 5.91 -0.58 -13.85
CA SER A 336 5.51 -1.53 -12.81
C SER A 336 6.37 -1.45 -11.54
N ASN A 337 7.61 -0.96 -11.66
CA ASN A 337 8.49 -0.63 -10.54
C ASN A 337 9.00 0.83 -10.65
N PRO A 338 8.20 1.81 -10.17
CA PRO A 338 8.52 3.23 -10.27
C PRO A 338 9.84 3.61 -9.60
N GLU A 339 10.15 3.01 -8.44
CA GLU A 339 11.35 3.31 -7.68
C GLU A 339 12.60 2.97 -8.49
N LYS A 340 12.62 1.74 -9.02
CA LYS A 340 13.72 1.29 -9.87
C LYS A 340 13.86 2.20 -11.09
N MET A 341 12.76 2.51 -11.77
CA MET A 341 12.79 3.36 -12.95
C MET A 341 13.37 4.74 -12.64
N VAL A 342 12.83 5.44 -11.64
CA VAL A 342 13.25 6.80 -11.29
C VAL A 342 14.71 6.83 -10.83
N LYS A 343 15.13 5.91 -9.96
CA LYS A 343 16.51 5.86 -9.46
C LYS A 343 17.50 5.52 -10.58
N GLN A 344 17.18 4.54 -11.43
CA GLN A 344 18.02 4.20 -12.59
C GLN A 344 18.12 5.36 -13.58
N MET A 345 16.99 6.01 -13.93
CA MET A 345 17.01 7.17 -14.82
C MET A 345 17.80 8.33 -14.22
N GLY A 346 17.61 8.64 -12.93
CA GLY A 346 18.37 9.68 -12.23
C GLY A 346 19.88 9.42 -12.28
N TYR A 347 20.31 8.19 -12.02
CA TYR A 347 21.70 7.77 -12.12
C TYR A 347 22.25 7.85 -13.55
N ASP A 348 21.52 7.32 -14.53
CA ASP A 348 21.93 7.33 -15.94
C ASP A 348 22.08 8.76 -16.48
N LEU A 349 21.15 9.64 -16.13
CA LEU A 349 21.20 11.06 -16.50
C LEU A 349 22.37 11.77 -15.82
N LEU A 350 22.58 11.55 -14.52
CA LEU A 350 23.73 12.10 -13.80
C LEU A 350 25.05 11.66 -14.45
N ASN A 351 25.22 10.37 -14.73
CA ASN A 351 26.43 9.83 -15.34
C ASN A 351 26.71 10.41 -16.73
N LYS A 352 25.67 10.56 -17.56
CA LYS A 352 25.79 11.23 -18.86
C LYS A 352 26.20 12.69 -18.72
N MET A 353 25.57 13.41 -17.81
CA MET A 353 25.86 14.84 -17.58
C MET A 353 27.25 15.07 -16.98
N MET A 354 27.74 14.19 -16.10
CA MET A 354 29.10 14.26 -15.53
C MET A 354 30.21 14.06 -16.58
N GLN A 355 29.89 13.44 -17.73
CA GLN A 355 30.83 13.19 -18.82
C GLN A 355 30.71 14.24 -19.95
N ASP A 356 29.71 15.11 -19.89
CA ASP A 356 29.47 16.13 -20.91
C ASP A 356 30.25 17.42 -20.57
N PRO A 357 31.13 17.91 -21.47
CA PRO A 357 31.88 19.15 -21.28
C PRO A 357 31.04 20.37 -20.88
N LYS A 358 29.75 20.40 -21.26
CA LYS A 358 28.80 21.44 -20.91
C LYS A 358 28.63 21.62 -19.40
N TYR A 359 28.73 20.55 -18.60
CA TYR A 359 28.42 20.56 -17.17
C TYR A 359 29.64 20.51 -16.24
N VAL A 360 30.87 20.62 -16.78
CA VAL A 360 32.12 20.52 -16.00
C VAL A 360 32.14 21.47 -14.79
N ASN A 361 31.60 22.68 -14.95
CA ASN A 361 31.53 23.68 -13.88
C ASN A 361 30.27 23.54 -13.00
N GLU A 362 29.36 22.62 -13.32
CA GLU A 362 28.07 22.40 -12.65
C GLU A 362 27.98 21.05 -11.93
N HIS A 363 29.05 20.24 -11.88
CA HIS A 363 29.05 18.91 -11.26
C HIS A 363 28.41 18.86 -9.87
N ARG A 364 28.76 19.79 -8.99
CA ARG A 364 28.17 19.86 -7.64
C ARG A 364 26.66 20.14 -7.67
N LYS A 365 26.18 20.93 -8.64
CA LYS A 365 24.77 21.27 -8.82
C LYS A 365 23.99 20.06 -9.34
N ILE A 366 24.49 19.39 -10.38
CA ILE A 366 23.80 18.23 -10.97
C ILE A 366 23.78 17.02 -10.01
N GLN A 367 24.82 16.82 -9.21
CA GLN A 367 24.82 15.82 -8.13
C GLN A 367 23.74 16.12 -7.06
N LYS A 368 23.55 17.39 -6.70
CA LYS A 368 22.46 17.80 -5.79
C LYS A 368 21.09 17.56 -6.42
N GLN A 369 20.93 17.84 -7.72
CA GLN A 369 19.68 17.59 -8.45
C GLN A 369 19.33 16.10 -8.45
N ALA A 370 20.30 15.21 -8.72
CA ALA A 370 20.08 13.77 -8.67
C ALA A 370 19.63 13.28 -7.28
N LYS A 371 20.31 13.73 -6.20
CA LYS A 371 19.91 13.40 -4.82
C LYS A 371 18.51 13.93 -4.47
N LEU A 372 18.15 15.09 -5.01
CA LEU A 372 16.83 15.69 -4.76
C LEU A 372 15.71 14.86 -5.43
N ILE A 373 15.96 14.31 -6.62
CA ILE A 373 15.02 13.41 -7.31
C ILE A 373 14.72 12.17 -6.47
N GLU A 374 15.75 11.52 -5.92
CA GLU A 374 15.57 10.37 -5.02
C GLU A 374 14.71 10.75 -3.81
N ARG A 375 15.03 11.87 -3.17
CA ARG A 375 14.27 12.36 -2.02
C ARG A 375 12.82 12.69 -2.37
N HIS A 376 12.57 13.34 -3.50
CA HIS A 376 11.21 13.67 -3.94
C HIS A 376 10.42 12.42 -4.30
N TYR A 377 11.05 11.44 -4.93
CA TYR A 377 10.42 10.14 -5.15
C TYR A 377 10.08 9.46 -3.83
N ASP A 378 11.03 9.38 -2.89
CA ASP A 378 10.82 8.77 -1.59
C ASP A 378 9.76 9.53 -0.78
N GLU A 379 9.64 10.85 -0.92
CA GLU A 379 8.56 11.63 -0.29
C GLU A 379 7.20 11.36 -0.96
N LEU A 380 7.13 11.26 -2.29
CA LEU A 380 5.88 10.96 -2.99
C LEU A 380 5.40 9.53 -2.74
N ALA A 381 6.30 8.55 -2.89
CA ALA A 381 6.05 7.14 -2.64
C ALA A 381 5.90 6.85 -1.13
N GLY A 382 6.63 7.60 -0.30
CA GLY A 382 6.75 7.44 1.15
C GLY A 382 6.03 8.49 1.98
N GLN A 383 4.92 9.09 1.50
CA GLN A 383 3.96 9.81 2.36
C GLN A 383 3.28 8.93 3.44
N ALA A 384 3.90 7.80 3.78
CA ALA A 384 3.77 7.05 5.02
C ALA A 384 5.09 7.00 5.83
N LEU A 385 5.78 8.13 6.11
CA LEU A 385 6.63 8.31 7.32
C LEU A 385 6.81 9.81 7.68
N PRO A 386 6.80 10.21 8.97
CA PRO A 386 6.95 11.60 9.39
C PRO A 386 8.42 11.97 9.61
N ILE A 387 9.08 12.67 8.68
CA ILE A 387 10.44 13.19 8.93
C ILE A 387 10.61 14.64 8.48
N ASP A 388 11.07 15.43 9.45
CA ASP A 388 11.71 16.76 9.50
C ASP A 388 11.18 18.01 8.77
N SER A 389 11.37 19.13 9.45
CA SER A 389 10.70 20.44 9.29
C SER A 389 11.30 21.38 8.25
N GLU A 390 12.44 21.05 7.64
CA GLU A 390 13.19 22.01 6.81
C GLU A 390 12.76 22.04 5.33
N LEU A 391 11.87 21.14 4.90
CA LEU A 391 11.46 21.02 3.50
C LEU A 391 10.08 21.59 3.19
N ALA A 392 9.59 22.56 3.97
CA ALA A 392 8.22 23.10 3.96
C ALA A 392 7.68 23.59 2.59
N GLN A 393 8.49 23.62 1.52
CA GLN A 393 8.10 24.17 0.21
C GLN A 393 7.80 23.13 -0.90
N VAL A 394 8.20 21.86 -0.77
CA VAL A 394 8.09 20.83 -1.83
C VAL A 394 6.72 20.12 -1.90
N GLY A 395 5.63 20.79 -1.54
CA GLY A 395 4.30 20.20 -1.72
C GLY A 395 3.26 20.84 -0.82
N GLY A 396 2.70 21.96 -1.27
CA GLY A 396 1.68 22.69 -0.52
C GLY A 396 0.35 21.92 -0.38
N ILE A 397 0.04 21.02 -1.31
CA ILE A 397 -1.27 20.37 -1.36
C ILE A 397 -1.31 19.11 -0.49
N LEU A 398 -0.30 18.23 -0.59
CA LEU A 398 -0.27 16.98 0.21
C LEU A 398 0.03 17.23 1.71
N ARG A 399 0.72 18.33 2.06
CA ARG A 399 0.98 18.68 3.48
C ARG A 399 -0.11 19.49 4.18
N SER A 400 -0.90 20.29 3.46
CA SER A 400 -1.96 21.09 4.11
C SER A 400 -2.98 20.21 4.87
N TRP A 401 -3.17 18.96 4.45
CA TRP A 401 -4.10 18.02 5.09
C TRP A 401 -3.47 17.08 6.14
N THR A 402 -2.19 16.70 6.02
CA THR A 402 -1.47 16.02 7.13
C THR A 402 -1.22 16.96 8.32
N VAL A 403 -1.16 18.27 8.07
CA VAL A 403 -1.21 19.27 9.13
C VAL A 403 -2.60 19.30 9.78
N ALA A 404 -3.71 19.09 9.07
CA ALA A 404 -5.05 19.01 9.70
C ALA A 404 -5.19 17.82 10.66
N THR A 405 -4.63 16.66 10.34
CA THR A 405 -4.57 15.50 11.25
C THR A 405 -3.61 15.71 12.42
N LYS A 406 -2.49 16.41 12.21
CA LYS A 406 -1.57 16.84 13.29
C LYS A 406 -2.15 17.98 14.16
N MET A 407 -2.97 18.87 13.60
CA MET A 407 -3.63 19.96 14.33
C MET A 407 -4.79 19.46 15.20
N ARG A 408 -5.53 18.43 14.76
CA ARG A 408 -6.55 17.79 15.60
C ARG A 408 -5.95 17.18 16.88
N LYS A 409 -4.70 16.68 16.83
CA LYS A 409 -3.93 16.26 18.01
C LYS A 409 -3.50 17.42 18.92
N ARG A 410 -3.28 18.63 18.39
CA ARG A 410 -2.93 19.82 19.19
C ARG A 410 -4.12 20.47 19.89
N ILE A 411 -5.31 20.45 19.29
CA ILE A 411 -6.55 20.98 19.91
C ILE A 411 -6.96 20.13 21.13
N TYR A 412 -6.79 18.81 21.08
CA TYR A 412 -7.02 17.94 22.25
C TYR A 412 -6.08 18.24 23.42
N TYR A 413 -4.83 18.66 23.16
CA TYR A 413 -3.86 19.01 24.19
C TYR A 413 -4.05 20.41 24.77
N SER A 414 -4.65 21.36 24.03
CA SER A 414 -4.92 22.70 24.55
C SER A 414 -6.21 22.78 25.37
N ILE A 415 -7.18 21.90 25.11
CA ILE A 415 -8.49 21.91 25.81
C ILE A 415 -8.44 21.14 27.15
N PHE A 416 -7.50 20.22 27.35
CA PHE A 416 -7.36 19.46 28.61
C PHE A 416 -6.25 19.95 29.55
N ARG A 417 -5.71 21.17 29.35
CA ARG A 417 -4.75 21.80 30.28
C ARG A 417 -5.25 23.10 30.94
N SER A 418 -6.52 23.46 30.76
CA SER A 418 -7.13 24.64 31.39
C SER A 418 -8.24 24.28 32.39
N GLY A 419 -8.03 23.23 33.19
CA GLY A 419 -9.04 22.76 34.14
C GLY A 419 -8.41 22.02 35.31
N ASN A 420 -7.46 22.66 36.00
CA ASN A 420 -7.08 22.39 37.39
C ASN A 420 -5.95 23.33 37.81
N HIS A 421 -6.31 24.51 38.31
CA HIS A 421 -5.55 25.25 39.33
C HIS A 421 -6.45 26.36 39.90
N GLU A 422 -7.38 25.97 40.78
CA GLU A 422 -7.72 26.84 41.89
C GLU A 422 -6.72 26.55 43.01
N THR A 423 -5.93 27.55 43.39
CA THR A 423 -5.72 27.96 44.80
C THR A 423 -4.59 29.00 44.90
N CYS A 424 -4.87 30.06 45.67
CA CYS A 424 -3.94 31.02 46.26
C CYS A 424 -3.27 32.07 45.34
N PHE A 425 -3.98 33.18 45.09
CA PHE A 425 -3.36 34.49 45.07
C PHE A 425 -3.64 35.19 46.40
N ARG A 426 -2.61 35.34 47.23
CA ARG A 426 -2.60 36.26 48.36
C ARG A 426 -1.23 36.96 48.37
N ASN A 427 -1.28 38.27 48.16
CA ASN A 427 -0.39 39.34 48.59
C ASN A 427 1.14 39.12 48.55
N GLU A 428 1.88 40.02 47.89
CA GLU A 428 2.68 41.08 48.55
C GLU A 428 3.79 41.64 47.61
N TRP A 429 3.68 42.94 47.33
CA TRP A 429 4.73 43.98 47.30
C TRP A 429 6.02 43.84 46.46
N ASN A 430 6.16 44.79 45.52
CA ASN A 430 7.29 45.70 45.26
C ASN A 430 8.75 45.22 45.41
N CYS A 431 9.57 45.45 44.37
CA CYS A 431 10.59 46.52 44.37
C CYS A 431 11.46 46.52 43.09
N VAL A 432 11.50 47.71 42.46
CA VAL A 432 12.48 48.32 41.54
C VAL A 432 12.71 47.68 40.16
#